data_AF-A0A0P7V443-F1
#
_entry.id   AF-A0A0P7V443-F1
#
_cell.length_a   1.000
_cell.length_b   1.000
_cell.length_c   1.000
_cell.angle_alpha   90.00
_cell.angle_beta   90.00
_cell.angle_gamma   90.00
#
_symmetry.space_group_name_H-M   'P 1'
#
loop_
_entity.id
_entity.type
_entity.pdbx_description
1 polymer ?
#
loop_
_entity_poly.entity_id
_entity_poly.type
_entity_poly.pdbx_seq_one_letter_code
_entity_poly.pdbx_strand_id
1 'polypeptide(L)'
;MIMDLKVESEEVELNRPPPIEVFANRSTLHGISHIFTYERVCVKRCLWLLFFLGSLAFLVCVCVDRIQFYLEYPHVTKLDEVTTPVMVFPAVTICNLNSFRFSRVTRNDLYHAGELLELLNS
;
A
#
# COMPACT_ATOMS: atom_id res chain seq x y z
N MET A 1 25.14 -70.83 -23.43
CA MET A 1 25.90 -69.63 -23.04
C MET A 1 26.33 -68.90 -24.30
N ILE A 2 25.51 -68.00 -24.82
CA ILE A 2 25.91 -66.83 -25.60
C ILE A 2 24.86 -65.78 -25.23
N MET A 3 25.29 -64.76 -24.49
CA MET A 3 24.51 -63.57 -24.17
C MET A 3 24.67 -62.61 -25.34
N ASP A 4 23.61 -62.38 -26.11
CA ASP A 4 23.57 -61.25 -27.04
C ASP A 4 23.36 -59.97 -26.21
N LEU A 5 24.43 -59.17 -26.18
CA LEU A 5 24.50 -57.87 -25.56
C LEU A 5 23.50 -56.94 -26.27
N LYS A 6 22.35 -56.67 -25.62
CA LYS A 6 21.47 -55.58 -26.04
C LYS A 6 22.15 -54.27 -25.64
N VAL A 7 22.88 -53.70 -26.59
CA VAL A 7 23.51 -52.37 -26.52
C VAL A 7 22.48 -51.35 -26.03
N GLU A 8 22.83 -50.69 -24.93
CA GLU A 8 22.20 -49.48 -24.39
C GLU A 8 21.93 -48.47 -25.50
N SER A 9 20.66 -48.13 -25.68
CA SER A 9 20.21 -46.99 -26.50
C SER A 9 19.58 -45.92 -25.61
N GLU A 10 20.10 -45.73 -24.39
CA GLU A 10 19.58 -44.75 -23.43
C GLU A 10 20.46 -43.49 -23.28
N GLU A 11 21.63 -43.42 -23.93
CA GLU A 11 22.60 -42.34 -23.65
C GLU A 11 22.48 -41.07 -24.54
N VAL A 12 21.56 -41.01 -25.51
CA VAL A 12 21.46 -39.85 -26.43
C VAL A 12 20.46 -38.78 -25.96
N GLU A 13 19.65 -39.01 -24.92
CA GLU A 13 18.67 -38.02 -24.41
C GLU A 13 19.11 -37.22 -23.16
N LEU A 14 20.36 -37.31 -22.69
CA LEU A 14 20.76 -36.66 -21.43
C LEU A 14 21.20 -35.18 -21.54
N ASN A 15 21.31 -34.60 -22.75
CA ASN A 15 21.85 -33.24 -22.94
C ASN A 15 20.86 -32.22 -23.52
N ARG A 16 19.56 -32.53 -23.58
CA ARG A 16 18.54 -31.55 -23.99
C ARG A 16 17.84 -31.00 -22.75
N PRO A 17 17.80 -29.68 -22.52
CA PRO A 17 17.00 -29.14 -21.43
C PRO A 17 15.55 -29.59 -21.65
N PRO A 18 14.85 -30.03 -20.58
CA PRO A 18 13.47 -30.49 -20.72
C PRO A 18 12.62 -29.40 -21.37
N PRO A 19 11.70 -29.77 -22.27
CA PRO A 19 10.90 -28.79 -23.00
C PRO A 19 10.08 -27.93 -22.02
N ILE A 20 9.90 -26.66 -22.36
CA ILE A 20 9.17 -25.66 -21.55
C ILE A 20 7.75 -26.11 -21.17
N GLU A 21 7.16 -27.01 -21.95
CA GLU A 21 5.86 -27.64 -21.70
C GLU A 21 5.84 -28.46 -20.39
N VAL A 22 6.93 -29.18 -20.09
CA VAL A 22 7.06 -29.96 -18.86
C VAL A 22 7.09 -29.04 -17.65
N PHE A 23 7.75 -27.88 -17.78
CA PHE A 23 7.75 -26.84 -16.76
C PHE A 23 6.36 -26.21 -16.60
N ALA A 24 5.71 -25.82 -17.71
CA ALA A 24 4.39 -25.20 -17.69
C ALA A 24 3.33 -26.10 -17.05
N ASN A 25 3.39 -27.41 -17.27
CA ASN A 25 2.48 -28.38 -16.67
C ASN A 25 2.76 -28.68 -15.18
N ARG A 26 3.99 -28.45 -14.71
CA ARG A 26 4.37 -28.64 -13.29
C ARG A 26 4.29 -27.35 -12.46
N SER A 27 4.05 -26.22 -13.11
CA SER A 27 3.96 -24.91 -12.46
C SER A 27 2.62 -24.73 -11.75
N THR A 28 2.61 -23.94 -10.67
CA THR A 28 1.40 -23.52 -9.95
C THR A 28 0.73 -22.28 -10.58
N LEU A 29 1.38 -21.67 -11.59
CA LEU A 29 0.83 -20.55 -12.35
C LEU A 29 -0.38 -20.99 -13.16
N HIS A 30 -1.57 -20.64 -12.67
CA HIS A 30 -2.82 -20.94 -13.35
C HIS A 30 -2.84 -20.32 -14.75
N GLY A 31 -3.19 -21.12 -15.76
CA GLY A 31 -3.26 -20.69 -17.16
C GLY A 31 -1.98 -20.92 -17.98
N ILE A 32 -0.81 -21.11 -17.36
CA ILE A 32 0.44 -21.34 -18.11
C ILE A 32 0.45 -22.71 -18.81
N SER A 33 -0.12 -23.73 -18.18
CA SER A 33 -0.29 -25.07 -18.77
C SER A 33 -1.13 -25.02 -20.06
N HIS A 34 -2.21 -24.24 -20.07
CA HIS A 34 -3.09 -24.07 -21.23
C HIS A 34 -2.46 -23.30 -22.40
N ILE A 35 -1.43 -22.49 -22.14
CA ILE A 35 -0.69 -21.74 -23.16
C ILE A 35 0.34 -22.65 -23.87
N PHE A 36 0.91 -23.63 -23.17
CA PHE A 36 1.98 -24.49 -23.68
C PHE A 36 1.55 -25.93 -24.02
N THR A 37 0.25 -26.22 -24.17
CA THR A 37 -0.25 -27.53 -24.63
C THR A 37 0.00 -27.78 -26.12
N TYR A 38 0.35 -29.02 -26.49
CA TYR A 38 0.68 -29.52 -27.84
C TYR A 38 -0.49 -29.54 -28.87
N GLU A 39 -1.63 -28.87 -28.62
CA GLU A 39 -2.78 -28.94 -29.54
C GLU A 39 -2.65 -28.01 -30.76
N ARG A 40 -3.07 -28.50 -31.94
CA ARG A 40 -3.06 -27.81 -33.25
C ARG A 40 -3.97 -26.58 -33.36
N VAL A 41 -4.58 -26.10 -32.27
CA VAL A 41 -5.63 -25.07 -32.27
C VAL A 41 -5.06 -23.71 -31.80
N CYS A 42 -4.36 -23.01 -32.70
CA CYS A 42 -3.72 -21.72 -32.41
C CYS A 42 -4.66 -20.67 -31.77
N VAL A 43 -5.95 -20.66 -32.13
CA VAL A 43 -6.93 -19.68 -31.63
C VAL A 43 -7.16 -19.81 -30.13
N LYS A 44 -7.33 -21.03 -29.61
CA LYS A 44 -7.53 -21.26 -28.17
C LYS A 44 -6.31 -20.82 -27.37
N ARG A 45 -5.11 -21.08 -27.89
CA ARG A 45 -3.85 -20.64 -27.28
C ARG A 45 -3.73 -19.12 -27.23
N CYS A 46 -4.07 -18.43 -28.31
CA CYS A 46 -4.07 -16.96 -28.34
C CYS A 46 -5.07 -16.39 -27.33
N LEU A 47 -6.28 -16.97 -27.22
CA LEU A 47 -7.26 -16.55 -26.23
C LEU A 47 -6.74 -16.74 -24.80
N TRP A 48 -6.18 -17.90 -24.47
CA TRP A 48 -5.60 -18.16 -23.15
C TRP A 48 -4.44 -17.21 -22.83
N LEU A 49 -3.57 -16.93 -23.81
CA LEU A 49 -2.49 -15.97 -23.64
C LEU A 49 -3.01 -14.55 -23.40
N LEU A 50 -4.03 -14.13 -24.14
CA LEU A 50 -4.68 -12.83 -23.93
C LEU A 50 -5.33 -12.72 -22.56
N PHE A 51 -6.06 -13.75 -22.11
CA PHE A 51 -6.66 -13.76 -20.77
C PHE A 51 -5.61 -13.77 -19.66
N PHE A 52 -4.55 -14.57 -19.81
CA PHE A 52 -3.45 -14.62 -18.87
C PHE A 52 -2.73 -13.27 -18.77
N LEU A 53 -2.38 -12.67 -19.91
CA LEU A 53 -1.70 -11.39 -19.95
C LEU A 53 -2.61 -10.25 -19.46
N GLY A 54 -3.89 -10.28 -19.82
CA GLY A 54 -4.89 -9.35 -19.31
C GLY A 54 -5.06 -9.46 -17.79
N SER A 55 -5.14 -10.68 -17.25
CA SER A 55 -5.22 -10.91 -15.80
C SER A 55 -3.95 -10.44 -15.08
N LEU A 56 -2.78 -10.71 -15.64
CA LEU A 56 -1.50 -10.25 -15.09
C LEU A 56 -1.39 -8.72 -15.10
N ALA A 57 -1.75 -8.07 -16.22
CA ALA A 57 -1.74 -6.62 -16.32
C ALA A 57 -2.72 -5.99 -15.32
N PHE A 58 -3.94 -6.53 -15.23
CA PHE A 58 -4.94 -6.08 -14.26
C PHE A 58 -4.44 -6.22 -12.81
N LEU A 59 -3.84 -7.37 -12.47
CA LEU A 59 -3.23 -7.60 -11.17
C LEU A 59 -2.16 -6.56 -10.86
N VAL A 60 -1.23 -6.31 -11.79
CA VAL A 60 -0.16 -5.31 -11.61
C VAL A 60 -0.75 -3.92 -11.38
N CYS A 61 -1.73 -3.49 -12.19
CA CYS A 61 -2.37 -2.19 -12.03
C CYS A 61 -2.99 -2.02 -10.62
N VAL A 62 -3.77 -3.02 -10.17
CA VAL A 62 -4.41 -2.97 -8.84
C VAL A 62 -3.38 -3.02 -7.71
N CYS A 63 -2.32 -3.82 -7.85
CA CYS A 63 -1.25 -3.87 -6.87
C CYS A 63 -0.52 -2.52 -6.75
N VAL A 64 -0.22 -1.86 -7.87
CA VAL A 64 0.42 -0.53 -7.87
C VAL A 64 -0.48 0.50 -7.20
N ASP A 65 -1.77 0.54 -7.55
CA ASP A 65 -2.75 1.43 -6.91
C ASP A 65 -2.79 1.23 -5.38
N ARG A 66 -2.83 -0.03 -4.93
CA ARG A 66 -2.86 -0.35 -3.51
C ARG A 66 -1.56 -0.04 -2.78
N ILE A 67 -0.40 -0.20 -3.43
CA ILE A 67 0.89 0.20 -2.87
C ILE A 67 0.97 1.72 -2.74
N GLN A 68 0.53 2.47 -3.75
CA GLN A 68 0.49 3.93 -3.70
C GLN A 68 -0.42 4.41 -2.56
N PHE A 69 -1.64 3.86 -2.47
CA PHE A 69 -2.57 4.17 -1.37
C PHE A 69 -2.00 3.83 0.02
N TYR A 70 -1.28 2.71 0.15
CA TYR A 70 -0.63 2.37 1.41
C TYR A 70 0.45 3.40 1.81
N LEU A 71 1.23 3.88 0.83
CA LEU A 71 2.29 4.86 1.04
C LEU A 71 1.78 6.29 1.29
N GLU A 72 0.48 6.55 1.05
CA GLU A 72 -0.17 7.79 1.48
C GLU A 72 -0.46 7.83 2.99
N TYR A 73 -0.29 6.69 3.69
CA TYR A 73 -0.58 6.53 5.12
C TYR A 73 -1.95 7.07 5.56
N PRO A 74 -3.06 6.67 4.89
CA PRO A 74 -4.40 7.11 5.27
C PRO A 74 -4.78 6.52 6.64
N HIS A 75 -5.41 7.33 7.48
CA HIS A 75 -5.93 6.90 8.77
C HIS A 75 -7.43 7.20 8.88
N VAL A 76 -8.15 6.36 9.60
CA VAL A 76 -9.57 6.55 9.91
C VAL A 76 -9.75 6.64 11.41
N THR A 77 -10.52 7.63 11.86
CA THR A 77 -10.80 7.83 13.29
C THR A 77 -12.14 7.17 13.63
N LYS A 78 -12.12 6.25 14.60
CA LYS A 78 -13.35 5.69 15.18
C LYS A 78 -13.76 6.53 16.38
N LEU A 79 -15.01 7.00 16.40
CA LEU A 79 -15.59 7.74 17.51
C LEU A 79 -16.50 6.80 18.30
N ASP A 80 -16.21 6.66 19.59
CA ASP A 80 -17.01 5.89 20.53
C ASP A 80 -17.33 6.76 21.75
N GLU A 81 -18.57 6.71 22.23
CA GLU A 81 -18.99 7.36 23.46
C GLU A 81 -19.03 6.31 24.58
N VAL A 82 -18.21 6.51 25.62
CA VAL A 82 -18.07 5.56 26.73
C VAL A 82 -18.35 6.27 28.05
N THR A 83 -19.32 5.77 28.81
CA THR A 83 -19.61 6.27 30.15
C THR A 83 -18.61 5.68 31.15
N THR A 84 -17.89 6.55 31.87
CA THR A 84 -16.94 6.15 32.91
C THR A 84 -17.49 6.52 34.30
N PRO A 85 -17.36 5.65 35.32
CA PRO A 85 -17.91 5.90 36.66
C PRO A 85 -17.16 7.01 37.41
N VAL A 86 -15.90 7.29 37.04
CA VAL A 86 -15.07 8.35 37.59
C VAL A 86 -14.31 9.01 36.44
N MET A 87 -14.34 10.34 36.39
CA MET A 87 -13.64 11.17 35.40
C MET A 87 -12.78 12.21 36.11
N VAL A 88 -11.61 12.52 35.56
CA VAL A 88 -10.71 13.56 36.09
C VAL A 88 -11.35 14.93 35.84
N PHE A 89 -11.52 15.73 36.90
CA PHE A 89 -12.01 17.09 36.77
C PHE A 89 -11.00 17.94 35.97
N PRO A 90 -11.42 18.64 34.90
CA PRO A 90 -10.50 19.37 34.02
C PRO A 90 -9.94 20.61 34.70
N ALA A 91 -8.82 21.12 34.18
CA ALA A 91 -8.33 22.43 34.57
C ALA A 91 -9.32 23.51 34.10
N VAL A 92 -9.71 24.41 35.01
CA VAL A 92 -10.58 25.55 34.72
C VAL A 92 -9.74 26.81 34.79
N THR A 93 -9.46 27.40 33.62
CA THR A 93 -8.74 28.68 33.52
C THR A 93 -9.75 29.82 33.42
N ILE A 94 -9.71 30.74 34.39
CA ILE A 94 -10.58 31.92 34.43
C ILE A 94 -9.69 33.16 34.32
N CYS A 95 -9.94 33.97 33.29
CA CYS A 95 -9.29 35.26 33.10
C CYS A 95 -10.33 36.37 33.13
N ASN A 96 -9.94 37.54 33.67
CA ASN A 96 -10.75 38.74 33.54
C ASN A 96 -10.73 39.21 32.07
N LEU A 97 -11.87 39.64 31.55
CA LEU A 97 -11.95 40.26 30.22
C LEU A 97 -11.19 41.58 30.16
N ASN A 98 -11.00 42.23 31.32
CA ASN A 98 -10.15 43.39 31.39
C ASN A 98 -8.67 42.97 31.24
N SER A 99 -8.08 43.32 30.09
CA SER A 99 -6.71 42.97 29.70
C SER A 99 -5.65 43.48 30.68
N PHE A 100 -5.88 44.65 31.28
CA PHE A 100 -4.96 45.23 32.25
C PHE A 100 -5.69 46.16 33.21
N ARG A 101 -5.16 46.30 34.41
CA ARG A 101 -5.73 47.23 35.38
C ARG A 101 -5.23 48.64 35.09
N PHE A 102 -6.12 49.55 34.69
CA PHE A 102 -5.76 50.95 34.39
C PHE A 102 -4.99 51.62 35.54
N SER A 103 -5.34 51.31 36.80
CA SER A 103 -4.65 51.83 37.98
C SER A 103 -3.20 51.32 38.18
N ARG A 104 -2.73 50.37 37.37
CA ARG A 104 -1.36 49.81 37.42
C ARG A 104 -0.52 50.23 36.21
N VAL A 105 -1.09 51.00 35.28
CA VAL A 105 -0.38 51.49 34.09
C VAL A 105 0.58 52.61 34.50
N THR A 106 1.87 52.46 34.19
CA THR A 106 2.90 53.47 34.47
C THR A 106 3.18 54.37 33.26
N ARG A 107 3.90 55.48 33.46
CA ARG A 107 4.35 56.35 32.35
C ARG A 107 5.26 55.62 31.36
N ASN A 108 6.06 54.67 31.82
CA ASN A 108 6.92 53.87 30.95
C ASN A 108 6.08 52.94 30.06
N ASP A 109 5.03 52.34 30.62
CA ASP A 109 4.10 51.48 29.87
C ASP A 109 3.31 52.28 28.84
N LEU A 110 2.86 53.50 29.18
CA LEU A 110 2.21 54.41 28.22
C LEU A 110 3.16 54.88 27.12
N TYR A 111 4.44 55.12 27.45
CA TYR A 111 5.44 55.53 26.46
C TYR A 111 5.72 54.44 25.43
N HIS A 112 5.78 53.16 25.86
CA HIS A 112 6.09 52.05 24.96
C HIS A 112 4.88 51.38 24.32
N ALA A 113 3.73 51.37 25.00
CA ALA A 113 2.55 50.62 24.58
C ALA A 113 1.27 51.48 24.52
N GLY A 114 1.33 52.78 24.77
CA GLY A 114 0.13 53.63 24.86
C GLY A 114 -0.65 53.78 23.55
N GLU A 115 0.03 53.84 22.40
CA GLU A 115 -0.61 53.84 21.07
C GLU A 115 -1.24 52.47 20.76
N LEU A 116 -0.52 51.38 21.07
CA LEU A 116 -0.98 50.00 20.88
C LEU A 116 -2.19 49.64 21.76
N LEU A 117 -2.29 50.26 22.94
CA LEU A 117 -3.44 50.10 23.84
C LEU A 117 -4.57 51.12 23.55
N GLU A 118 -4.48 51.88 22.45
CA GLU A 118 -5.43 52.94 22.05
C GLU A 118 -5.64 54.01 23.12
N LEU A 119 -4.72 54.14 24.08
CA LEU A 119 -4.77 55.13 25.16
C LEU A 119 -4.24 56.50 24.73
N LEU A 120 -3.48 56.54 23.64
CA LEU A 120 -2.96 57.74 23.01
C LEU A 120 -3.53 57.82 21.60
N ASN A 121 -4.65 58.52 21.44
CA ASN A 121 -5.18 58.85 20.13
C ASN A 121 -4.37 60.02 19.56
N SER A 122 -3.80 59.85 18.37
CA SER A 122 -3.28 60.96 17.56
C SER A 122 -4.41 61.70 16.85
#